data_AF-A0A8J5FCM9-F1
#
_entry.id   AF-A0A8J5FCM9-F1
#
_cell.length_a   1.000
_cell.length_b   1.000
_cell.length_c   1.000
_cell.angle_alpha   90.00
_cell.angle_beta   90.00
_cell.angle_gamma   90.00
#
_symmetry.space_group_name_H-M   'P 1'
#
loop_
_entity.id
_entity.type
_entity.pdbx_description
1 polymer ?
#
loop_
_entity_poly.entity_id
_entity_poly.type
_entity_poly.pdbx_seq_one_letter_code
_entity_poly.pdbx_strand_id
1 'polypeptide(L)'
;MRDVTVENSAGPSKHQAVALRVGADLSAFHRCSFVGNQDTLYVHSLRQFFYDCDVYGTIDFIFGNSAVVLQKCRLYARRPLPGQQNFFTAQAREDPNQNTGISVHRCQVKAAADLLPVQSSFLTYLGRPWREYSRTVFMKSFLDSLIDPAGWSEWDGSFALSTLFYGEYKNSGPGATTTGRVKWPGYRIINSSTEAKAFTLKPIAFGIVSSQFNMHILFAYIKKAACIGLRSNRNDDLENGVVEGRPISQGKEIFLEEHLLQAAHRYVLFNTVEIDPYIQMHIEELKQTDRRFSNRIQWLAHGPRKHVISYTGYIINGHRFHTIDVGRSTQHSGVSVEADTIWQSSSTNSHTIGRLSYYGVIRDIVLLDYYFFKVPVFRCDWANPGTGIKMDDGFTLVNLHQGLRTFENDPFILASQAKQVFYSRENDESNWYVLLKAPPRGIHNMDLLEEDAYTSSKPLDVSRLEINITEKEPYSRNECEGIDVIDIP
;
A
#
# COMPACT_ATOMS: atom_id res chain seq x y z
N MET A 1 -10.32 -0.24 -4.55
CA MET A 1 -11.69 0.27 -4.81
C MET A 1 -12.60 -0.91 -5.14
N ARG A 2 -13.87 -0.92 -4.70
CA ARG A 2 -14.80 -2.03 -4.96
C ARG A 2 -16.25 -1.58 -5.12
N ASP A 3 -17.04 -2.34 -5.88
CA ASP A 3 -18.50 -2.18 -5.96
C ASP A 3 -18.96 -0.75 -6.33
N VAL A 4 -18.26 -0.09 -7.25
CA VAL A 4 -18.51 1.32 -7.63
C VAL A 4 -18.31 1.56 -9.13
N THR A 5 -19.11 2.48 -9.68
CA THR A 5 -18.96 2.98 -11.05
C THR A 5 -18.26 4.34 -11.03
N VAL A 6 -17.25 4.51 -11.89
CA VAL A 6 -16.60 5.79 -12.15
C VAL A 6 -16.83 6.11 -13.62
N GLU A 7 -17.50 7.23 -13.88
CA GLU A 7 -17.93 7.63 -15.22
C GLU A 7 -17.41 9.03 -15.58
N ASN A 8 -16.95 9.18 -16.81
CA ASN A 8 -16.78 10.47 -17.46
C ASN A 8 -17.77 10.62 -18.62
N SER A 9 -18.74 11.53 -18.45
CA SER A 9 -19.86 11.72 -19.37
C SER A 9 -19.61 12.79 -20.46
N ALA A 10 -18.36 13.18 -20.72
CA ALA A 10 -18.03 14.24 -21.67
C ALA A 10 -18.51 13.95 -23.12
N GLY A 11 -18.60 12.67 -23.50
CA GLY A 11 -19.01 12.25 -24.85
C GLY A 11 -17.84 12.14 -25.84
N PRO A 12 -18.02 11.41 -26.96
CA PRO A 12 -16.92 11.09 -27.87
C PRO A 12 -16.45 12.30 -28.71
N SER A 13 -17.25 13.37 -28.78
CA SER A 13 -16.89 14.63 -29.46
C SER A 13 -15.94 15.51 -28.64
N LYS A 14 -15.65 15.17 -27.39
CA LYS A 14 -14.75 15.91 -26.51
C LYS A 14 -13.33 15.35 -26.49
N HIS A 15 -13.04 14.38 -27.37
CA HIS A 15 -11.76 13.69 -27.43
C HIS A 15 -11.41 13.05 -26.07
N GLN A 16 -10.18 13.20 -25.58
CA GLN A 16 -9.68 12.57 -24.36
C GLN A 16 -10.50 12.99 -23.13
N ALA A 17 -11.07 12.00 -22.43
CA ALA A 17 -11.88 12.25 -21.24
C ALA A 17 -11.76 11.08 -20.25
N VAL A 18 -10.76 11.16 -19.37
CA VAL A 18 -10.43 10.11 -18.40
C VAL A 18 -11.53 9.94 -17.36
N ALA A 19 -11.99 8.71 -17.15
CA ALA A 19 -12.87 8.35 -16.04
C ALA A 19 -12.07 8.05 -14.76
N LEU A 20 -11.02 7.22 -14.88
CA LEU A 20 -10.13 6.91 -13.77
C LEU A 20 -8.66 7.01 -14.19
N ARG A 21 -7.87 7.76 -13.44
CA ARG A 21 -6.39 7.73 -13.49
C ARG A 21 -5.84 7.06 -12.26
N VAL A 22 -4.95 6.09 -12.44
CA VAL A 22 -4.29 5.36 -11.35
C VAL A 22 -2.78 5.48 -11.50
N GLY A 23 -2.14 6.13 -10.51
CA GLY A 23 -0.68 6.16 -10.36
C GLY A 23 -0.22 5.61 -9.01
N ALA A 24 -1.10 4.91 -8.30
CA ALA A 24 -0.81 4.33 -6.98
C ALA A 24 -0.34 2.88 -7.13
N ASP A 25 0.75 2.55 -6.44
CA ASP A 25 1.28 1.19 -6.41
C ASP A 25 0.42 0.24 -5.57
N LEU A 26 0.50 -1.05 -5.87
CA LEU A 26 -0.29 -2.11 -5.22
C LEU A 26 -1.79 -1.81 -5.17
N SER A 27 -2.32 -1.12 -6.19
CA SER A 27 -3.72 -0.73 -6.22
C SER A 27 -4.59 -1.85 -6.81
N ALA A 28 -5.74 -2.11 -6.17
CA ALA A 28 -6.66 -3.15 -6.59
C ALA A 28 -8.09 -2.63 -6.79
N PHE A 29 -8.75 -3.11 -7.83
CA PHE A 29 -10.10 -2.75 -8.25
C PHE A 29 -10.94 -4.02 -8.43
N HIS A 30 -12.12 -4.08 -7.82
CA HIS A 30 -12.95 -5.28 -7.83
C HIS A 30 -14.42 -4.97 -8.02
N ARG A 31 -15.08 -5.57 -9.02
CA ARG A 31 -16.49 -5.28 -9.34
C ARG A 31 -16.75 -3.78 -9.48
N CYS A 32 -15.81 -3.10 -10.11
CA CYS A 32 -15.94 -1.69 -10.47
C CYS A 32 -16.33 -1.58 -11.94
N SER A 33 -17.02 -0.50 -12.29
CA SER A 33 -17.30 -0.15 -13.69
C SER A 33 -16.61 1.15 -14.04
N PHE A 34 -15.90 1.18 -15.16
CA PHE A 34 -15.21 2.36 -15.67
C PHE A 34 -15.82 2.74 -17.01
N VAL A 35 -16.51 3.88 -17.05
CA VAL A 35 -17.35 4.27 -18.17
C VAL A 35 -16.82 5.57 -18.78
N GLY A 36 -16.49 5.52 -20.06
CA GLY A 36 -16.10 6.70 -20.82
C GLY A 36 -16.21 6.45 -22.32
N ASN A 37 -15.46 7.23 -23.09
CA ASN A 37 -15.24 7.02 -24.52
C ASN A 37 -13.73 6.94 -24.78
N GLN A 38 -13.11 8.00 -25.29
CA GLN A 38 -11.67 8.06 -25.48
C GLN A 38 -10.95 8.23 -24.15
N ASP A 39 -9.87 7.47 -23.96
CA ASP A 39 -8.98 7.53 -22.78
C ASP A 39 -9.66 7.20 -21.44
N THR A 40 -10.60 6.24 -21.42
CA THR A 40 -11.42 5.95 -20.22
C THR A 40 -10.62 5.58 -18.97
N LEU A 41 -9.71 4.61 -19.07
CA LEU A 41 -8.96 4.06 -17.95
C LEU A 41 -7.46 4.32 -18.14
N TYR A 42 -6.95 5.32 -17.42
CA TYR A 42 -5.53 5.69 -17.44
C TYR A 42 -4.75 4.93 -16.37
N VAL A 43 -4.21 3.77 -16.74
CA VAL A 43 -3.28 2.95 -15.94
C VAL A 43 -1.87 3.57 -16.00
N HIS A 44 -1.74 4.77 -15.42
CA HIS A 44 -0.60 5.67 -15.57
C HIS A 44 0.75 5.01 -15.22
N SER A 45 0.91 4.51 -13.99
CA SER A 45 2.20 4.00 -13.49
C SER A 45 2.04 2.97 -12.37
N LEU A 46 3.15 2.30 -12.01
CA LEU A 46 3.26 1.35 -10.88
C LEU A 46 2.39 0.09 -11.05
N ARG A 47 2.23 -0.73 -10.00
CA ARG A 47 1.58 -2.04 -10.08
C ARG A 47 0.09 -1.94 -9.76
N GLN A 48 -0.73 -2.52 -10.62
CA GLN A 48 -2.19 -2.39 -10.53
C GLN A 48 -2.89 -3.71 -10.87
N PHE A 49 -4.03 -3.95 -10.22
CA PHE A 49 -4.83 -5.15 -10.47
C PHE A 49 -6.33 -4.84 -10.57
N PHE A 50 -6.94 -5.22 -11.69
CA PHE A 50 -8.37 -5.10 -11.93
C PHE A 50 -8.97 -6.50 -12.01
N TYR A 51 -9.96 -6.79 -11.17
CA TYR A 51 -10.59 -8.11 -11.14
C TYR A 51 -12.11 -8.01 -11.21
N ASP A 52 -12.71 -8.77 -12.12
CA ASP A 52 -14.17 -8.78 -12.31
C ASP A 52 -14.75 -7.37 -12.49
N CYS A 53 -14.05 -6.52 -13.23
CA CYS A 53 -14.46 -5.14 -13.51
C CYS A 53 -15.01 -5.02 -14.93
N ASP A 54 -15.82 -3.99 -15.15
CA ASP A 54 -16.32 -3.62 -16.46
C ASP A 54 -15.61 -2.36 -16.94
N VAL A 55 -15.14 -2.33 -18.19
CA VAL A 55 -14.49 -1.16 -18.77
C VAL A 55 -15.13 -0.87 -20.12
N TYR A 56 -15.62 0.35 -20.30
CA TYR A 56 -16.31 0.80 -21.51
C TYR A 56 -15.57 1.98 -22.15
N GLY A 57 -15.29 1.91 -23.44
CA GLY A 57 -14.71 3.05 -24.15
C GLY A 57 -14.61 2.84 -25.65
N THR A 58 -13.94 3.78 -26.33
CA THR A 58 -13.81 3.80 -27.79
C THR A 58 -12.34 3.75 -28.22
N ILE A 59 -11.67 4.90 -28.22
CA ILE A 59 -10.27 5.06 -28.62
C ILE A 59 -9.39 4.95 -27.37
N ASP A 60 -8.35 4.11 -27.44
CA ASP A 60 -7.27 4.00 -26.44
C ASP A 60 -7.76 3.89 -24.99
N PHE A 61 -8.88 3.19 -24.78
CA PHE A 61 -9.62 3.36 -23.54
C PHE A 61 -9.02 2.61 -22.33
N ILE A 62 -7.96 1.82 -22.53
CA ILE A 62 -7.07 1.33 -21.48
C ILE A 62 -5.63 1.68 -21.87
N PHE A 63 -5.04 2.69 -21.24
CA PHE A 63 -3.78 3.25 -21.71
C PHE A 63 -2.85 3.64 -20.56
N GLY A 64 -1.55 3.75 -20.85
CA GLY A 64 -0.52 4.16 -19.88
C GLY A 64 0.65 3.18 -19.75
N ASN A 65 1.49 3.38 -18.73
CA ASN A 65 2.74 2.65 -18.52
C ASN A 65 2.79 1.91 -17.17
N SER A 66 1.65 1.44 -16.66
CA SER A 66 1.60 0.59 -15.47
C SER A 66 2.05 -0.85 -15.75
N ALA A 67 2.53 -1.55 -14.72
CA ALA A 67 2.54 -2.99 -14.64
C ALA A 67 1.14 -3.48 -14.18
N VAL A 68 0.22 -3.69 -15.13
CA VAL A 68 -1.19 -3.94 -14.81
C VAL A 68 -1.68 -5.31 -15.31
N VAL A 69 -2.49 -5.96 -14.47
CA VAL A 69 -3.26 -7.14 -14.86
C VAL A 69 -4.75 -6.86 -14.73
N LEU A 70 -5.48 -7.02 -15.84
CA LEU A 70 -6.93 -7.10 -15.86
C LEU A 70 -7.32 -8.57 -15.93
N GLN A 71 -8.03 -9.06 -14.92
CA GLN A 71 -8.39 -10.46 -14.81
C GLN A 71 -9.88 -10.69 -14.61
N LYS A 72 -10.49 -11.57 -15.42
CA LYS A 72 -11.95 -11.80 -15.40
C LYS A 72 -12.79 -10.54 -15.63
N CYS A 73 -12.22 -9.50 -16.23
CA CYS A 73 -12.94 -8.28 -16.56
C CYS A 73 -13.79 -8.46 -17.83
N ARG A 74 -14.80 -7.61 -18.00
CA ARG A 74 -15.57 -7.46 -19.24
C ARG A 74 -15.19 -6.12 -19.87
N LEU A 75 -14.53 -6.16 -21.02
CA LEU A 75 -14.06 -5.00 -21.75
C LEU A 75 -15.02 -4.78 -22.93
N TYR A 76 -15.62 -3.61 -23.00
CA TYR A 76 -16.69 -3.27 -23.94
C TYR A 76 -16.29 -2.10 -24.84
N ALA A 77 -16.10 -2.37 -26.12
CA ALA A 77 -15.94 -1.32 -27.12
C ALA A 77 -17.31 -0.68 -27.42
N ARG A 78 -17.40 0.63 -27.30
CA ARG A 78 -18.61 1.43 -27.59
C ARG A 78 -18.62 1.92 -29.02
N ARG A 79 -19.75 2.48 -29.46
CA ARG A 79 -19.86 3.13 -30.75
C ARG A 79 -19.06 4.45 -30.77
N PRO A 80 -18.02 4.59 -31.61
CA PRO A 80 -17.29 5.84 -31.75
C PRO A 80 -17.99 6.80 -32.73
N LEU A 81 -17.39 7.97 -33.02
CA LEU A 81 -17.91 8.86 -34.07
C LEU A 81 -17.67 8.26 -35.46
N PRO A 82 -18.45 8.68 -36.48
CA PRO A 82 -18.21 8.27 -37.86
C PRO A 82 -16.76 8.52 -38.30
N GLY A 83 -16.15 7.52 -38.94
CA GLY A 83 -14.76 7.57 -39.41
C GLY A 83 -13.71 7.25 -38.34
N GLN A 84 -14.09 7.10 -37.07
CA GLN A 84 -13.19 6.65 -36.01
C GLN A 84 -13.13 5.12 -35.91
N GLN A 85 -12.09 4.65 -35.23
CA GLN A 85 -11.84 3.24 -34.94
C GLN A 85 -11.76 3.06 -33.41
N ASN A 86 -11.95 1.83 -32.94
CA ASN A 86 -11.81 1.50 -31.52
C ASN A 86 -10.49 0.78 -31.25
N PHE A 87 -9.89 1.09 -30.10
CA PHE A 87 -8.66 0.45 -29.61
C PHE A 87 -8.83 0.10 -28.14
N PHE A 88 -8.77 -1.18 -27.81
CA PHE A 88 -8.84 -1.61 -26.40
C PHE A 88 -7.66 -1.10 -25.59
N THR A 89 -6.44 -1.13 -26.15
CA THR A 89 -5.25 -0.69 -25.44
C THR A 89 -4.34 0.27 -26.21
N ALA A 90 -3.70 1.18 -25.48
CA ALA A 90 -2.60 2.01 -25.95
C ALA A 90 -1.48 2.05 -24.90
N GLN A 91 -0.57 1.08 -24.96
CA GLN A 91 0.46 0.91 -23.92
C GLN A 91 1.68 1.80 -24.20
N ALA A 92 2.19 2.41 -23.13
CA ALA A 92 3.11 3.54 -23.21
C ALA A 92 4.52 3.25 -22.68
N ARG A 93 5.02 2.01 -22.81
CA ARG A 93 6.37 1.68 -22.38
C ARG A 93 7.40 2.31 -23.32
N GLU A 94 8.26 3.16 -22.77
CA GLU A 94 9.27 3.93 -23.50
C GLU A 94 10.67 3.31 -23.41
N ASP A 95 10.94 2.49 -22.39
CA ASP A 95 12.25 1.87 -22.18
C ASP A 95 12.11 0.34 -22.03
N PRO A 96 12.92 -0.47 -22.73
CA PRO A 96 12.85 -1.94 -22.64
C PRO A 96 13.14 -2.49 -21.23
N ASN A 97 13.89 -1.76 -20.41
CA ASN A 97 14.25 -2.11 -19.03
C ASN A 97 13.09 -1.91 -18.05
N GLN A 98 12.04 -1.17 -18.44
CA GLN A 98 10.83 -1.05 -17.63
C GLN A 98 10.09 -2.38 -17.55
N ASN A 99 9.73 -2.78 -16.33
CA ASN A 99 8.95 -3.98 -16.02
C ASN A 99 7.43 -3.79 -16.18
N THR A 100 7.02 -2.83 -17.02
CA THR A 100 5.63 -2.39 -17.20
C THR A 100 4.94 -3.05 -18.40
N GLY A 101 3.62 -3.02 -18.45
CA GLY A 101 2.84 -3.62 -19.54
C GLY A 101 1.40 -3.89 -19.15
N ILE A 102 0.53 -4.06 -20.14
CA ILE A 102 -0.88 -4.39 -19.95
C ILE A 102 -1.11 -5.87 -20.21
N SER A 103 -1.61 -6.61 -19.20
CA SER A 103 -1.97 -8.02 -19.32
C SER A 103 -3.47 -8.22 -19.14
N VAL A 104 -4.13 -8.69 -20.20
CA VAL A 104 -5.57 -8.98 -20.25
C VAL A 104 -5.77 -10.49 -20.16
N HIS A 105 -6.12 -10.97 -18.98
CA HIS A 105 -6.10 -12.40 -18.63
C HIS A 105 -7.48 -12.93 -18.26
N ARG A 106 -7.99 -13.95 -18.97
CA ARG A 106 -9.33 -14.53 -18.70
C ARG A 106 -10.46 -13.50 -18.76
N CYS A 107 -10.34 -12.48 -19.60
CA CYS A 107 -11.35 -11.44 -19.77
C CYS A 107 -12.34 -11.78 -20.90
N GLN A 108 -13.42 -11.02 -20.99
CA GLN A 108 -14.32 -10.99 -22.15
C GLN A 108 -14.13 -9.68 -22.89
N VAL A 109 -13.84 -9.74 -24.19
CA VAL A 109 -13.63 -8.59 -25.07
C VAL A 109 -14.78 -8.56 -26.07
N LYS A 110 -15.68 -7.59 -25.92
CA LYS A 110 -17.01 -7.58 -26.58
C LYS A 110 -17.39 -6.18 -27.08
N ALA A 111 -18.39 -6.14 -27.95
CA ALA A 111 -19.08 -4.90 -28.30
C ALA A 111 -20.08 -4.53 -27.19
N ALA A 112 -20.17 -3.25 -26.87
CA ALA A 112 -21.26 -2.71 -26.07
C ALA A 112 -22.57 -2.70 -26.88
N ALA A 113 -23.70 -2.54 -26.18
CA ALA A 113 -25.03 -2.56 -26.77
C ALA A 113 -25.23 -1.51 -27.88
N ASP A 114 -24.53 -0.37 -27.81
CA ASP A 114 -24.59 0.71 -28.80
C ASP A 114 -23.78 0.43 -30.08
N LEU A 115 -22.73 -0.41 -29.99
CA LEU A 115 -21.90 -0.82 -31.11
C LEU A 115 -22.47 -2.04 -31.85
N LEU A 116 -23.08 -2.99 -31.14
CA LEU A 116 -23.58 -4.26 -31.73
C LEU A 116 -24.37 -4.09 -33.04
N PRO A 117 -25.33 -3.15 -33.17
CA PRO A 117 -26.13 -3.00 -34.38
C PRO A 117 -25.34 -2.47 -35.59
N VAL A 118 -24.19 -1.85 -35.35
CA VAL A 118 -23.38 -1.14 -36.35
C VAL A 118 -21.92 -1.61 -36.36
N GLN A 119 -21.62 -2.76 -35.75
CA GLN A 119 -20.23 -3.20 -35.54
C GLN A 119 -19.44 -3.32 -36.85
N SER A 120 -20.10 -3.73 -37.94
CA SER A 120 -19.47 -3.88 -39.26
C SER A 120 -19.04 -2.55 -39.88
N SER A 121 -19.52 -1.43 -39.35
CA SER A 121 -19.15 -0.08 -39.80
C SER A 121 -17.95 0.50 -39.06
N PHE A 122 -17.46 -0.14 -37.99
CA PHE A 122 -16.39 0.39 -37.16
C PHE A 122 -15.32 -0.66 -36.89
N LEU A 123 -14.10 -0.40 -37.36
CA LEU A 123 -12.95 -1.24 -37.09
C LEU A 123 -12.60 -1.19 -35.61
N THR A 124 -12.34 -2.35 -35.01
CA THR A 124 -11.97 -2.47 -33.59
C THR A 124 -10.75 -3.38 -33.45
N TYR A 125 -9.73 -2.89 -32.75
CA TYR A 125 -8.45 -3.58 -32.57
C TYR A 125 -8.14 -3.81 -31.08
N LEU A 126 -7.34 -4.83 -30.80
CA LEU A 126 -6.83 -5.14 -29.45
C LEU A 126 -5.98 -3.99 -28.89
N GLY A 127 -5.25 -3.28 -29.75
CA GLY A 127 -4.53 -2.07 -29.35
C GLY A 127 -3.59 -1.53 -30.42
N ARG A 128 -2.87 -0.45 -30.06
CA ARG A 128 -1.86 0.24 -30.89
C ARG A 128 -0.72 0.82 -30.04
N PRO A 129 0.53 0.90 -30.55
CA PRO A 129 1.70 1.20 -29.74
C PRO A 129 1.88 2.71 -29.50
N TRP A 130 1.39 3.22 -28.37
CA TRP A 130 1.57 4.64 -28.04
C TRP A 130 3.04 5.02 -27.87
N ARG A 131 3.89 4.09 -27.40
CA ARG A 131 5.34 4.27 -27.24
C ARG A 131 6.15 3.12 -27.82
N GLU A 132 7.44 3.37 -28.05
CA GLU A 132 8.35 2.53 -28.85
C GLU A 132 8.45 1.07 -28.37
N TYR A 133 8.40 0.83 -27.06
CA TYR A 133 8.53 -0.51 -26.48
C TYR A 133 7.19 -1.06 -25.97
N SER A 134 6.08 -0.59 -26.53
CA SER A 134 4.71 -0.95 -26.14
C SER A 134 4.56 -2.44 -25.88
N ARG A 135 4.02 -2.82 -24.72
CA ARG A 135 3.90 -4.21 -24.28
C ARG A 135 2.50 -4.54 -23.79
N THR A 136 1.77 -5.34 -24.57
CA THR A 136 0.41 -5.79 -24.25
C THR A 136 0.24 -7.28 -24.54
N VAL A 137 -0.42 -8.01 -23.65
CA VAL A 137 -0.73 -9.43 -23.84
C VAL A 137 -2.21 -9.71 -23.58
N PHE A 138 -2.88 -10.37 -24.52
CA PHE A 138 -4.21 -10.95 -24.34
C PHE A 138 -4.09 -12.47 -24.20
N MET A 139 -4.50 -13.01 -23.05
CA MET A 139 -4.34 -14.45 -22.80
C MET A 139 -5.54 -15.10 -22.11
N LYS A 140 -5.90 -16.30 -22.58
CA LYS A 140 -7.03 -17.10 -22.08
C LYS A 140 -8.34 -16.31 -22.06
N SER A 141 -8.44 -15.30 -22.91
CA SER A 141 -9.57 -14.36 -22.95
C SER A 141 -10.49 -14.71 -24.12
N PHE A 142 -11.78 -14.41 -23.96
CA PHE A 142 -12.75 -14.52 -25.04
C PHE A 142 -12.72 -13.24 -25.89
N LEU A 143 -12.44 -13.37 -27.18
CA LEU A 143 -12.44 -12.30 -28.18
C LEU A 143 -13.64 -12.47 -29.10
N ASP A 144 -14.58 -11.54 -29.05
CA ASP A 144 -15.79 -11.57 -29.87
C ASP A 144 -15.53 -11.11 -31.31
N SER A 145 -16.54 -11.19 -32.18
CA SER A 145 -16.38 -11.01 -33.63
C SER A 145 -16.03 -9.59 -34.08
N LEU A 146 -16.09 -8.62 -33.17
CA LEU A 146 -15.74 -7.22 -33.46
C LEU A 146 -14.25 -7.02 -33.72
N ILE A 147 -13.39 -7.93 -33.25
CA ILE A 147 -11.95 -7.79 -33.38
C ILE A 147 -11.57 -8.03 -34.84
N ASP A 148 -10.99 -7.00 -35.45
CA ASP A 148 -10.51 -7.07 -36.83
C ASP A 148 -9.51 -8.24 -37.01
N PRO A 149 -9.52 -8.96 -38.14
CA PRO A 149 -8.58 -10.06 -38.39
C PRO A 149 -7.10 -9.68 -38.19
N ALA A 150 -6.71 -8.44 -38.51
CA ALA A 150 -5.36 -7.92 -38.28
C ALA A 150 -5.00 -7.89 -36.77
N GLY A 151 -6.00 -7.73 -35.91
CA GLY A 151 -5.93 -7.79 -34.45
C GLY A 151 -5.33 -6.53 -33.81
N TRP A 152 -4.28 -5.97 -34.38
CA TRP A 152 -3.55 -4.80 -33.88
C TRP A 152 -3.45 -3.75 -34.97
N SER A 153 -3.37 -2.47 -34.57
CA SER A 153 -3.22 -1.35 -35.51
C SER A 153 -1.95 -0.56 -35.27
N GLU A 154 -1.42 0.03 -36.34
CA GLU A 154 -0.24 0.90 -36.32
C GLU A 154 -0.57 2.17 -35.53
N TRP A 155 0.46 2.76 -34.90
CA TRP A 155 0.33 4.10 -34.32
C TRP A 155 0.59 5.16 -35.40
N ASP A 156 1.74 5.06 -36.05
CA ASP A 156 2.16 5.92 -37.16
C ASP A 156 3.16 5.17 -38.05
N GLY A 157 2.68 4.66 -39.19
CA GLY A 157 3.48 3.87 -40.13
C GLY A 157 4.26 2.73 -39.45
N SER A 158 5.58 2.71 -39.66
CA SER A 158 6.47 1.67 -39.13
C SER A 158 6.93 1.88 -37.68
N PHE A 159 6.46 2.91 -36.99
CA PHE A 159 6.84 3.20 -35.60
C PHE A 159 6.57 2.01 -34.66
N ALA A 160 7.55 1.69 -33.81
CA ALA A 160 7.50 0.65 -32.78
C ALA A 160 7.31 -0.80 -33.26
N LEU A 161 7.01 -1.06 -34.55
CA LEU A 161 6.59 -2.39 -35.02
C LEU A 161 7.63 -3.50 -34.81
N SER A 162 8.92 -3.15 -34.74
CA SER A 162 10.03 -4.06 -34.49
C SER A 162 10.39 -4.22 -33.00
N THR A 163 10.04 -3.26 -32.16
CA THR A 163 10.48 -3.14 -30.75
C THR A 163 9.36 -3.43 -29.75
N LEU A 164 8.10 -3.29 -30.15
CA LEU A 164 6.94 -3.62 -29.33
C LEU A 164 6.89 -5.12 -28.99
N PHE A 165 6.11 -5.48 -27.98
CA PHE A 165 5.77 -6.87 -27.66
C PHE A 165 4.26 -7.01 -27.53
N TYR A 166 3.62 -7.53 -28.59
CA TYR A 166 2.19 -7.86 -28.60
C TYR A 166 1.98 -9.36 -28.66
N GLY A 167 1.38 -9.89 -27.59
CA GLY A 167 1.24 -11.32 -27.37
C GLY A 167 -0.21 -11.78 -27.32
N GLU A 168 -0.50 -12.91 -27.97
CA GLU A 168 -1.76 -13.64 -27.80
C GLU A 168 -1.48 -15.08 -27.32
N TYR A 169 -2.20 -15.54 -26.28
CA TYR A 169 -2.04 -16.90 -25.73
C TYR A 169 -3.39 -17.57 -25.43
N LYS A 170 -3.72 -18.63 -26.17
CA LYS A 170 -4.91 -19.48 -25.92
C LYS A 170 -6.21 -18.67 -25.74
N ASN A 171 -6.41 -17.62 -26.54
CA ASN A 171 -7.68 -16.90 -26.60
C ASN A 171 -8.74 -17.78 -27.30
N SER A 172 -10.02 -17.49 -27.06
CA SER A 172 -11.15 -18.21 -27.66
C SER A 172 -12.19 -17.22 -28.19
N GLY A 173 -13.15 -17.72 -28.96
CA GLY A 173 -14.20 -16.88 -29.57
C GLY A 173 -13.91 -16.53 -31.04
N PRO A 174 -14.90 -15.95 -31.73
CA PRO A 174 -14.83 -15.71 -33.17
C PRO A 174 -13.72 -14.73 -33.60
N GLY A 175 -13.35 -13.77 -32.74
CA GLY A 175 -12.26 -12.82 -32.99
C GLY A 175 -10.85 -13.35 -32.63
N ALA A 176 -10.74 -14.57 -32.10
CA ALA A 176 -9.47 -15.11 -31.60
C ALA A 176 -8.58 -15.78 -32.66
N THR A 177 -9.07 -15.93 -33.89
CA THR A 177 -8.30 -16.53 -34.98
C THR A 177 -7.09 -15.66 -35.32
N THR A 178 -5.90 -16.26 -35.33
CA THR A 178 -4.63 -15.54 -35.55
C THR A 178 -4.11 -15.58 -36.99
N THR A 179 -4.78 -16.29 -37.90
CA THR A 179 -4.32 -16.48 -39.29
C THR A 179 -4.25 -15.20 -40.11
N GLY A 180 -5.09 -14.21 -39.79
CA GLY A 180 -5.14 -12.90 -40.46
C GLY A 180 -4.36 -11.79 -39.74
N ARG A 181 -3.62 -12.11 -38.67
CA ARG A 181 -2.94 -11.10 -37.84
C ARG A 181 -1.81 -10.42 -38.59
N VAL A 182 -1.48 -9.22 -38.12
CA VAL A 182 -0.31 -8.45 -38.57
C VAL A 182 0.98 -9.28 -38.53
N LYS A 183 1.92 -8.99 -39.43
CA LYS A 183 3.20 -9.71 -39.56
C LYS A 183 4.38 -8.94 -38.96
N TRP A 184 4.11 -8.09 -37.97
CA TRP A 184 5.15 -7.26 -37.36
C TRP A 184 6.14 -8.11 -36.55
N PRO A 185 7.44 -7.78 -36.53
CA PRO A 185 8.42 -8.51 -35.73
C PRO A 185 8.12 -8.54 -34.23
N GLY A 186 7.48 -7.48 -33.71
CA GLY A 186 7.05 -7.37 -32.32
C GLY A 186 5.75 -8.12 -31.98
N TYR A 187 4.99 -8.60 -32.97
CA TYR A 187 3.80 -9.41 -32.75
C TYR A 187 4.16 -10.89 -32.63
N ARG A 188 3.62 -11.58 -31.62
CA ARG A 188 3.92 -13.00 -31.37
C ARG A 188 2.70 -13.78 -30.88
N ILE A 189 2.50 -14.95 -31.50
CA ILE A 189 1.64 -16.00 -30.92
C ILE A 189 2.46 -16.71 -29.86
N ILE A 190 2.08 -16.56 -28.61
CA ILE A 190 2.76 -17.22 -27.50
C ILE A 190 2.34 -18.69 -27.51
N ASN A 191 3.31 -19.59 -27.68
CA ASN A 191 3.05 -21.04 -27.68
C ASN A 191 3.48 -21.71 -26.37
N SER A 192 4.41 -21.09 -25.63
CA SER A 192 4.93 -21.62 -24.38
C SER A 192 4.06 -21.20 -23.19
N SER A 193 3.62 -22.18 -22.40
CA SER A 193 2.95 -21.89 -21.12
C SER A 193 3.87 -21.18 -20.12
N THR A 194 5.18 -21.36 -20.22
CA THR A 194 6.19 -20.72 -19.37
C THR A 194 6.30 -19.23 -19.70
N GLU A 195 6.33 -18.88 -20.98
CA GLU A 195 6.33 -17.49 -21.43
C GLU A 195 5.03 -16.79 -21.03
N ALA A 196 3.87 -17.42 -21.25
CA ALA A 196 2.59 -16.86 -20.83
C ALA A 196 2.49 -16.65 -19.31
N LYS A 197 3.12 -17.50 -18.49
CA LYS A 197 3.14 -17.36 -17.02
C LYS A 197 3.79 -16.06 -16.57
N ALA A 198 4.77 -15.54 -17.31
CA ALA A 198 5.44 -14.27 -17.00
C ALA A 198 4.47 -13.08 -17.01
N PHE A 199 3.35 -13.19 -17.72
CA PHE A 199 2.34 -12.14 -17.80
C PHE A 199 1.17 -12.32 -16.82
N THR A 200 1.25 -13.32 -15.93
CA THR A 200 0.21 -13.53 -14.91
C THR A 200 0.37 -12.56 -13.73
N LEU A 201 -0.59 -12.58 -12.80
CA LEU A 201 -0.56 -11.67 -11.66
C LEU A 201 0.72 -11.76 -10.83
N LYS A 202 1.22 -12.98 -10.56
CA LYS A 202 2.34 -13.15 -9.64
C LYS A 202 3.61 -12.43 -10.11
N PRO A 203 4.04 -12.58 -11.38
CA PRO A 203 5.24 -11.88 -11.83
C PRO A 203 5.00 -10.39 -12.05
N ILE A 204 3.84 -9.96 -12.59
CA ILE A 204 3.58 -8.54 -12.90
C ILE A 204 3.28 -7.70 -11.65
N ALA A 205 2.45 -8.20 -10.72
CA ALA A 205 2.02 -7.40 -9.56
C ALA A 205 2.91 -7.58 -8.32
N PHE A 206 3.70 -8.65 -8.24
CA PHE A 206 4.48 -8.95 -7.03
C PHE A 206 5.96 -9.22 -7.30
N GLY A 207 6.40 -9.35 -8.55
CA GLY A 207 7.80 -9.67 -8.87
C GLY A 207 8.25 -11.07 -8.44
N ILE A 208 7.32 -11.95 -8.04
CA ILE A 208 7.64 -13.27 -7.48
C ILE A 208 7.23 -14.38 -8.45
N VAL A 209 8.22 -15.19 -8.84
CA VAL A 209 8.06 -16.41 -9.66
C VAL A 209 7.90 -17.63 -8.73
N SER A 210 6.83 -17.69 -7.92
CA SER A 210 6.56 -18.87 -7.07
C SER A 210 5.14 -19.42 -7.24
N SER A 211 5.04 -20.74 -7.31
CA SER A 211 3.86 -21.50 -7.73
C SER A 211 2.71 -21.54 -6.72
N GLN A 212 2.84 -20.99 -5.50
CA GLN A 212 1.85 -21.21 -4.42
C GLN A 212 1.03 -20.02 -3.90
N PHE A 213 1.01 -18.86 -4.57
CA PHE A 213 0.01 -17.81 -4.23
C PHE A 213 -1.43 -18.23 -4.56
N ASN A 214 -2.29 -18.28 -3.55
CA ASN A 214 -3.70 -18.65 -3.64
C ASN A 214 -4.56 -17.39 -3.91
N MET A 215 -5.53 -17.47 -4.83
CA MET A 215 -6.48 -16.37 -5.16
C MET A 215 -7.21 -15.79 -3.92
N HIS A 216 -7.26 -16.55 -2.82
CA HIS A 216 -7.86 -16.17 -1.55
C HIS A 216 -7.20 -14.95 -0.87
N ILE A 217 -5.87 -14.84 -0.92
CA ILE A 217 -5.11 -13.76 -0.25
C ILE A 217 -5.44 -12.39 -0.87
N LEU A 218 -5.60 -12.36 -2.20
CA LEU A 218 -5.95 -11.17 -2.96
C LEU A 218 -7.41 -10.75 -2.74
N PHE A 219 -8.32 -11.73 -2.63
CA PHE A 219 -9.71 -11.48 -2.26
C PHE A 219 -9.83 -10.94 -0.83
N ALA A 220 -9.00 -11.40 0.11
CA ALA A 220 -8.90 -10.86 1.47
C ALA A 220 -8.39 -9.41 1.48
N TYR A 221 -7.36 -9.11 0.68
CA TYR A 221 -6.85 -7.75 0.49
C TYR A 221 -7.92 -6.81 -0.07
N ILE A 222 -8.64 -7.25 -1.12
CA ILE A 222 -9.71 -6.48 -1.77
C ILE A 222 -10.94 -6.30 -0.86
N LYS A 223 -11.30 -7.29 -0.03
CA LYS A 223 -12.40 -7.17 0.94
C LYS A 223 -12.13 -6.08 1.99
N LYS A 224 -10.86 -5.86 2.34
CA LYS A 224 -10.39 -4.87 3.33
C LYS A 224 -9.96 -3.52 2.74
N ALA A 225 -9.92 -3.38 1.42
CA ALA A 225 -9.55 -2.12 0.76
C ALA A 225 -10.76 -1.18 0.69
N ALA A 226 -10.69 -0.02 1.34
CA ALA A 226 -11.75 0.99 1.28
C ALA A 226 -11.92 1.61 -0.11
N CYS A 227 -13.14 2.05 -0.41
CA CYS A 227 -13.44 2.91 -1.55
C CYS A 227 -12.77 4.28 -1.40
N ILE A 228 -12.08 4.71 -2.45
CA ILE A 228 -11.59 6.08 -2.61
C ILE A 228 -12.60 6.77 -3.52
N GLY A 229 -13.39 7.67 -2.94
CA GLY A 229 -14.32 8.55 -3.64
C GLY A 229 -14.12 9.98 -3.15
N LEU A 230 -14.05 10.90 -4.11
CA LEU A 230 -13.75 12.33 -3.99
C LEU A 230 -14.14 12.97 -2.65
N ARG A 231 -13.14 13.32 -1.84
CA ARG A 231 -13.23 14.47 -0.92
C ARG A 231 -11.94 15.28 -1.05
N SER A 232 -12.13 16.57 -1.33
CA SER A 232 -11.15 17.68 -1.33
C SER A 232 -9.97 17.46 -0.38
N ASN A 233 -8.76 17.77 -0.87
CA ASN A 233 -7.45 17.67 -0.21
C ASN A 233 -7.53 17.74 1.32
N ARG A 234 -7.41 16.57 1.98
CA ARG A 234 -7.38 16.43 3.45
C ARG A 234 -5.97 16.15 3.98
N ASN A 235 -4.97 16.10 3.10
CA ASN A 235 -3.65 15.54 3.37
C ASN A 235 -2.52 16.56 3.28
N ASP A 236 -2.82 17.86 3.22
CA ASP A 236 -1.75 18.84 3.28
C ASP A 236 -1.24 18.91 4.72
N ASP A 237 0.03 18.57 4.89
CA ASP A 237 0.85 18.94 6.03
C ASP A 237 1.09 20.46 5.91
N LEU A 238 0.89 21.23 7.00
CA LEU A 238 1.37 22.60 7.01
C LEU A 238 2.89 22.54 7.00
N GLU A 239 3.52 23.11 5.98
CA GLU A 239 4.97 23.35 5.96
C GLU A 239 5.35 24.25 7.14
N ASN A 240 5.75 23.62 8.23
CA ASN A 240 6.67 24.12 9.23
C ASN A 240 7.36 22.88 9.81
N GLY A 241 8.69 22.95 9.95
CA GLY A 241 9.58 21.81 10.19
C GLY A 241 9.06 20.70 11.11
N VAL A 242 9.32 19.47 10.69
CA VAL A 242 9.05 18.16 11.33
C VAL A 242 8.97 18.22 12.86
N VAL A 243 7.83 17.77 13.43
CA VAL A 243 7.67 16.75 14.51
C VAL A 243 6.23 16.77 15.11
N GLU A 244 5.42 17.82 14.93
CA GLU A 244 4.09 17.85 15.57
C GLU A 244 2.94 17.46 14.63
N GLY A 245 2.49 16.20 14.76
CA GLY A 245 1.24 15.75 14.14
C GLY A 245 -0.01 16.47 14.68
N ARG A 246 -1.17 16.25 14.05
CA ARG A 246 -2.45 16.87 14.44
C ARG A 246 -3.61 15.88 14.61
N PRO A 247 -4.53 16.10 15.57
CA PRO A 247 -5.75 15.32 15.67
C PRO A 247 -6.71 15.61 14.50
N ILE A 248 -7.49 14.62 14.11
CA ILE A 248 -8.45 14.70 12.99
C ILE A 248 -9.88 14.32 13.40
N SER A 249 -10.11 14.16 14.69
CA SER A 249 -11.40 13.91 15.32
C SER A 249 -11.64 14.96 16.41
N GLN A 250 -12.90 15.20 16.75
CA GLN A 250 -13.23 16.00 17.93
C GLN A 250 -12.67 15.32 19.18
N GLY A 251 -11.94 16.06 20.00
CA GLY A 251 -11.36 15.55 21.23
C GLY A 251 -12.42 15.26 22.29
N LYS A 252 -12.23 14.18 23.04
CA LYS A 252 -13.06 13.84 24.19
C LYS A 252 -12.20 13.83 25.45
N GLU A 253 -12.65 14.51 26.48
CA GLU A 253 -12.00 14.45 27.79
C GLU A 253 -12.26 13.08 28.42
N ILE A 254 -11.20 12.43 28.89
CA ILE A 254 -11.26 11.14 29.58
C ILE A 254 -10.43 11.17 30.85
N PHE A 255 -10.79 10.28 31.79
CA PHE A 255 -10.00 10.02 32.99
C PHE A 255 -9.15 8.77 32.76
N LEU A 256 -7.82 8.88 32.87
CA LEU A 256 -6.92 7.72 32.87
C LEU A 256 -6.69 7.25 34.31
N GLU A 257 -6.72 5.94 34.52
CA GLU A 257 -6.32 5.35 35.79
C GLU A 257 -4.85 5.67 36.11
N GLU A 258 -4.54 5.84 37.40
CA GLU A 258 -3.25 6.36 37.87
C GLU A 258 -2.05 5.52 37.37
N HIS A 259 -2.18 4.19 37.36
CA HIS A 259 -1.13 3.31 36.88
C HIS A 259 -0.84 3.48 35.38
N LEU A 260 -1.88 3.71 34.55
CA LEU A 260 -1.75 3.95 33.11
C LEU A 260 -1.15 5.34 32.83
N LEU A 261 -1.54 6.35 33.60
CA LEU A 261 -0.98 7.70 33.49
C LEU A 261 0.52 7.69 33.81
N GLN A 262 0.92 6.98 34.87
CA GLN A 262 2.33 6.80 35.22
C GLN A 262 3.10 6.00 34.17
N ALA A 263 2.50 4.96 33.59
CA ALA A 263 3.13 4.20 32.50
C ALA A 263 3.34 5.05 31.24
N ALA A 264 2.33 5.82 30.83
CA ALA A 264 2.43 6.74 29.70
C ALA A 264 3.47 7.83 29.95
N HIS A 265 3.49 8.39 31.17
CA HIS A 265 4.45 9.39 31.58
C HIS A 265 5.89 8.86 31.54
N ARG A 266 6.16 7.68 32.13
CA ARG A 266 7.48 7.02 32.07
C ARG A 266 7.93 6.80 30.62
N TYR A 267 7.02 6.36 29.75
CA TYR A 267 7.36 6.13 28.35
C TYR A 267 7.83 7.41 27.64
N VAL A 268 7.17 8.55 27.91
CA VAL A 268 7.63 9.86 27.40
C VAL A 268 9.02 10.20 27.92
N LEU A 269 9.27 10.00 29.22
CA LEU A 269 10.58 10.30 29.80
C LEU A 269 11.73 9.51 29.13
N PHE A 270 11.55 8.20 28.93
CA PHE A 270 12.58 7.32 28.37
C PHE A 270 12.79 7.44 26.85
N ASN A 271 11.96 8.22 26.15
CA ASN A 271 12.03 8.36 24.68
C ASN A 271 12.17 9.82 24.24
N THR A 272 12.51 10.73 25.16
CA THR A 272 12.72 12.16 24.87
C THR A 272 14.22 12.46 24.87
N VAL A 273 14.78 12.92 23.75
CA VAL A 273 16.23 13.19 23.59
C VAL A 273 16.73 14.21 24.61
N GLU A 274 15.91 15.20 24.96
CA GLU A 274 16.25 16.20 25.98
C GLU A 274 16.49 15.60 27.37
N ILE A 275 16.00 14.38 27.62
CA ILE A 275 16.18 13.66 28.89
C ILE A 275 17.40 12.73 28.85
N ASP A 276 17.87 12.32 27.68
CA ASP A 276 19.02 11.39 27.55
C ASP A 276 20.31 11.89 28.25
N PRO A 277 20.72 13.17 28.10
CA PRO A 277 21.86 13.70 28.84
C PRO A 277 21.65 13.67 30.34
N TYR A 278 20.41 13.80 30.81
CA TYR A 278 20.03 13.87 32.23
C TYR A 278 19.78 12.51 32.86
N ILE A 279 19.49 11.45 32.10
CA ILE A 279 19.55 10.07 32.63
C ILE A 279 21.01 9.71 32.93
N GLN A 280 21.93 10.10 32.04
CA GLN A 280 23.38 9.94 32.24
C GLN A 280 23.89 10.90 33.32
N MET A 281 23.47 12.16 33.31
CA MET A 281 23.80 13.15 34.34
C MET A 281 23.18 12.79 35.69
N HIS A 282 21.97 12.24 35.83
CA HIS A 282 21.37 11.92 37.14
C HIS A 282 22.18 10.84 37.89
N ILE A 283 22.86 9.95 37.17
CA ILE A 283 23.83 9.00 37.72
C ILE A 283 25.12 9.71 38.20
N GLU A 284 25.51 10.82 37.56
CA GLU A 284 26.69 11.66 37.90
C GLU A 284 26.37 12.83 38.86
N GLU A 285 25.14 13.33 38.89
CA GLU A 285 24.60 14.49 39.60
C GLU A 285 24.12 14.10 41.00
N LEU A 286 23.84 12.80 41.23
CA LEU A 286 23.91 12.19 42.57
C LEU A 286 25.31 12.36 43.21
N LYS A 287 26.34 12.78 42.46
CA LYS A 287 27.65 13.14 43.02
C LYS A 287 27.86 14.64 43.16
N GLN A 288 27.40 15.53 42.27
CA GLN A 288 27.62 16.98 42.41
C GLN A 288 26.51 17.83 41.76
N THR A 289 25.75 18.51 42.61
CA THR A 289 24.84 19.65 42.33
C THR A 289 25.28 20.60 41.22
N ASP A 290 24.42 20.90 40.23
CA ASP A 290 24.41 22.23 39.60
C ASP A 290 23.03 22.68 39.05
N ARG A 291 22.81 24.00 39.09
CA ARG A 291 21.58 24.75 38.82
C ARG A 291 21.59 25.36 37.42
N ARG A 292 21.12 24.65 36.39
CA ARG A 292 20.51 25.25 35.18
C ARG A 292 19.49 24.29 34.57
N PHE A 293 18.27 24.28 35.12
CA PHE A 293 17.18 23.45 34.61
C PHE A 293 16.40 24.16 33.48
N SER A 294 16.20 23.49 32.35
CA SER A 294 15.21 23.90 31.35
C SER A 294 13.79 23.81 31.96
N ASN A 295 12.94 24.82 31.72
CA ASN A 295 11.55 24.84 32.17
C ASN A 295 10.79 23.58 31.73
N ARG A 296 11.13 23.03 30.56
CA ARG A 296 10.51 21.83 30.01
C ARG A 296 10.82 20.56 30.77
N ILE A 297 12.06 20.40 31.22
CA ILE A 297 12.49 19.28 32.08
C ILE A 297 11.79 19.36 33.44
N GLN A 298 11.56 20.57 33.96
CA GLN A 298 10.79 20.75 35.21
C GLN A 298 9.34 20.27 35.04
N TRP A 299 8.70 20.58 33.91
CA TRP A 299 7.35 20.11 33.62
C TRP A 299 7.28 18.60 33.35
N LEU A 300 8.28 18.04 32.65
CA LEU A 300 8.43 16.59 32.52
C LEU A 300 8.58 15.93 33.90
N ALA A 301 9.47 16.43 34.76
CA ALA A 301 9.67 15.91 36.10
C ALA A 301 8.41 16.02 37.01
N HIS A 302 7.57 17.03 36.80
CA HIS A 302 6.32 17.22 37.53
C HIS A 302 5.20 16.27 37.06
N GLY A 303 5.28 15.77 35.81
CA GLY A 303 4.30 14.86 35.23
C GLY A 303 3.06 15.54 34.64
N PRO A 304 2.29 14.82 33.81
CA PRO A 304 1.15 15.36 33.07
C PRO A 304 -0.09 15.52 33.95
N ARG A 305 -1.03 16.36 33.51
CA ARG A 305 -2.36 16.50 34.14
C ARG A 305 -3.13 15.17 34.10
N LYS A 306 -3.94 14.93 35.13
CA LYS A 306 -4.80 13.74 35.23
C LYS A 306 -5.92 13.70 34.18
N HIS A 307 -6.37 14.87 33.75
CA HIS A 307 -7.36 15.03 32.69
C HIS A 307 -6.64 15.10 31.35
N VAL A 308 -6.90 14.11 30.49
CA VAL A 308 -6.26 14.01 29.18
C VAL A 308 -7.31 14.04 28.07
N ILE A 309 -6.91 14.48 26.89
CA ILE A 309 -7.79 14.51 25.72
C ILE A 309 -7.48 13.29 24.86
N SER A 310 -8.51 12.50 24.56
CA SER A 310 -8.40 11.38 23.63
C SER A 310 -8.99 11.69 22.26
N TYR A 311 -8.44 11.05 21.24
CA TYR A 311 -8.81 11.19 19.85
C TYR A 311 -9.02 9.81 19.22
N THR A 312 -9.85 9.76 18.17
CA THR A 312 -10.07 8.55 17.38
C THR A 312 -9.31 8.57 16.06
N GLY A 313 -8.61 9.67 15.75
CA GLY A 313 -7.63 9.71 14.68
C GLY A 313 -6.61 10.82 14.83
N TYR A 314 -5.43 10.59 14.27
CA TYR A 314 -4.27 11.47 14.34
C TYR A 314 -3.47 11.42 13.04
N ILE A 315 -2.92 12.52 12.59
CA ILE A 315 -1.99 12.58 11.47
C ILE A 315 -0.61 12.93 12.02
N ILE A 316 0.40 12.13 11.73
CA ILE A 316 1.80 12.41 12.09
C ILE A 316 2.71 11.76 11.05
N ASN A 317 3.83 12.41 10.71
CA ASN A 317 4.80 11.95 9.70
C ASN A 317 4.16 11.60 8.33
N GLY A 318 3.17 12.38 7.87
CA GLY A 318 2.44 12.10 6.63
C GLY A 318 1.53 10.86 6.67
N HIS A 319 1.38 10.23 7.84
CA HIS A 319 0.54 9.05 8.04
C HIS A 319 -0.68 9.37 8.90
N ARG A 320 -1.83 8.81 8.49
CA ARG A 320 -3.10 8.97 9.20
C ARG A 320 -3.42 7.71 10.00
N PHE A 321 -3.39 7.84 11.32
CA PHE A 321 -3.73 6.79 12.28
C PHE A 321 -5.17 6.92 12.77
N HIS A 322 -5.77 5.79 13.12
CA HIS A 322 -7.11 5.70 13.71
C HIS A 322 -7.13 4.67 14.83
N THR A 323 -7.97 4.89 15.84
CA THR A 323 -8.22 3.83 16.84
C THR A 323 -9.02 2.69 16.23
N ILE A 324 -8.87 1.49 16.77
CA ILE A 324 -9.59 0.29 16.31
C ILE A 324 -11.12 0.46 16.35
N ASP A 325 -11.62 1.23 17.32
CA ASP A 325 -13.06 1.49 17.54
C ASP A 325 -13.74 2.28 16.41
N VAL A 326 -12.94 2.98 15.59
CA VAL A 326 -13.48 3.74 14.46
C VAL A 326 -14.11 2.82 13.41
N GLY A 327 -13.75 1.52 13.39
CA GLY A 327 -14.44 0.50 12.60
C GLY A 327 -14.52 0.80 11.09
N ARG A 328 -13.65 1.68 10.57
CA ARG A 328 -13.70 2.12 9.18
C ARG A 328 -13.16 1.05 8.24
N SER A 329 -13.71 1.04 7.03
CA SER A 329 -13.26 0.21 5.91
C SER A 329 -11.77 0.41 5.55
N THR A 330 -11.13 1.51 5.98
CA THR A 330 -9.68 1.71 5.94
C THR A 330 -9.07 1.33 7.29
N GLN A 331 -8.38 0.20 7.38
CA GLN A 331 -7.72 -0.28 8.62
C GLN A 331 -6.44 0.53 8.91
N HIS A 332 -6.59 1.73 9.47
CA HIS A 332 -5.48 2.62 9.83
C HIS A 332 -5.08 2.53 11.30
N SER A 333 -5.51 1.47 11.98
CA SER A 333 -5.18 1.20 13.38
C SER A 333 -3.94 0.36 13.55
N GLY A 334 -3.40 -0.25 12.48
CA GLY A 334 -2.18 -1.05 12.59
C GLY A 334 -0.94 -0.19 12.73
N VAL A 335 -0.07 -0.58 13.66
CA VAL A 335 1.16 0.15 13.99
C VAL A 335 2.33 -0.81 14.21
N SER A 336 3.52 -0.36 13.82
CA SER A 336 4.77 -1.03 14.14
C SER A 336 5.80 -0.05 14.70
N VAL A 337 6.64 -0.54 15.61
CA VAL A 337 7.83 0.17 16.10
C VAL A 337 9.03 -0.76 16.00
N GLU A 338 10.20 -0.21 15.70
CA GLU A 338 11.47 -0.93 15.69
C GLU A 338 12.25 -0.52 16.93
N ALA A 339 12.79 -1.50 17.66
CA ALA A 339 13.63 -1.27 18.84
C ALA A 339 14.96 -2.02 18.69
N ASP A 340 16.02 -1.47 19.26
CA ASP A 340 17.34 -2.10 19.27
C ASP A 340 17.44 -3.06 20.46
N THR A 341 17.77 -4.33 20.21
CA THR A 341 17.85 -5.35 21.26
C THR A 341 19.23 -5.98 21.28
N ILE A 342 19.80 -6.17 22.47
CA ILE A 342 21.07 -6.86 22.69
C ILE A 342 20.81 -8.36 22.76
N TRP A 343 21.41 -9.14 21.87
CA TRP A 343 21.32 -10.59 21.80
C TRP A 343 22.58 -11.23 22.39
N GLN A 344 22.43 -12.25 23.23
CA GLN A 344 23.54 -13.06 23.73
C GLN A 344 23.53 -14.42 23.03
N SER A 345 24.58 -14.72 22.25
CA SER A 345 24.74 -16.04 21.62
C SER A 345 25.18 -17.07 22.67
N SER A 346 24.37 -18.11 22.90
CA SER A 346 24.66 -19.17 23.89
C SER A 346 25.92 -19.98 23.58
N SER A 347 26.39 -19.96 22.32
CA SER A 347 27.59 -20.69 21.89
C SER A 347 28.89 -19.90 21.99
N THR A 348 28.83 -18.55 22.06
CA THR A 348 30.02 -17.70 21.95
C THR A 348 30.13 -16.62 23.03
N ASN A 349 29.13 -16.44 23.90
CA ASN A 349 29.09 -15.36 24.91
C ASN A 349 29.33 -13.95 24.33
N SER A 350 29.03 -13.75 23.04
CA SER A 350 29.15 -12.46 22.37
C SER A 350 27.80 -11.73 22.37
N HIS A 351 27.81 -10.45 22.75
CA HIS A 351 26.67 -9.56 22.62
C HIS A 351 26.63 -8.98 21.21
N THR A 352 25.52 -9.17 20.48
CA THR A 352 25.29 -8.54 19.18
C THR A 352 24.03 -7.69 19.28
N ILE A 353 24.06 -6.44 18.83
CA ILE A 353 22.87 -5.58 18.78
C ILE A 353 22.10 -5.92 17.50
N GLY A 354 20.79 -6.16 17.60
CA GLY A 354 19.93 -6.41 16.46
C GLY A 354 18.55 -5.79 16.63
N ARG A 355 17.95 -5.35 15.52
CA ARG A 355 16.65 -4.67 15.50
C ARG A 355 15.49 -5.65 15.58
N LEU A 356 14.59 -5.45 16.53
CA LEU A 356 13.33 -6.18 16.65
C LEU A 356 12.15 -5.27 16.32
N SER A 357 11.24 -5.75 15.47
CA SER A 357 10.00 -5.04 15.14
C SER A 357 8.84 -5.55 16.00
N TYR A 358 8.16 -4.63 16.68
CA TYR A 358 6.93 -4.87 17.41
C TYR A 358 5.74 -4.47 16.56
N TYR A 359 4.67 -5.27 16.61
CA TYR A 359 3.49 -5.11 15.78
C TYR A 359 2.23 -5.10 16.64
N GLY A 360 1.34 -4.12 16.43
CA GLY A 360 0.15 -3.96 17.25
C GLY A 360 -0.95 -3.14 16.62
N VAL A 361 -2.03 -2.94 17.37
CA VAL A 361 -3.17 -2.11 16.96
C VAL A 361 -3.42 -0.99 17.96
N ILE A 362 -3.69 0.22 17.45
CA ILE A 362 -3.95 1.40 18.27
C ILE A 362 -5.34 1.29 18.88
N ARG A 363 -5.41 1.27 20.22
CA ARG A 363 -6.63 1.35 21.00
C ARG A 363 -7.01 2.78 21.32
N ASP A 364 -6.08 3.53 21.90
CA ASP A 364 -6.32 4.91 22.32
C ASP A 364 -5.25 5.83 21.71
N ILE A 365 -5.66 7.02 21.28
CA ILE A 365 -4.74 8.10 20.95
C ILE A 365 -4.96 9.17 22.02
N VAL A 366 -3.94 9.45 22.81
CA VAL A 366 -4.02 10.34 23.98
C VAL A 366 -3.02 11.48 23.82
N LEU A 367 -3.46 12.68 24.15
CA LEU A 367 -2.61 13.85 24.21
C LEU A 367 -2.34 14.20 25.67
N LEU A 368 -1.13 13.92 26.14
CA LEU A 368 -0.70 14.21 27.51
C LEU A 368 -0.40 15.70 27.65
N ASP A 369 -1.03 16.36 28.62
CA ASP A 369 -0.88 17.80 28.87
C ASP A 369 0.09 18.05 30.02
N TYR A 370 1.26 18.61 29.69
CA TYR A 370 2.31 18.99 30.64
C TYR A 370 2.28 20.49 30.96
N TYR A 371 1.09 21.10 30.97
CA TYR A 371 0.83 22.53 31.25
C TYR A 371 1.32 23.48 30.14
N PHE A 372 2.58 23.33 29.73
CA PHE A 372 3.24 24.20 28.76
C PHE A 372 3.26 23.59 27.35
N PHE A 373 3.32 22.26 27.23
CA PHE A 373 3.33 21.54 25.96
C PHE A 373 2.52 20.26 26.06
N LYS A 374 2.26 19.63 24.91
CA LYS A 374 1.46 18.41 24.82
C LYS A 374 2.19 17.33 24.05
N VAL A 375 2.12 16.10 24.52
CA VAL A 375 2.79 14.95 23.89
C VAL A 375 1.77 13.91 23.43
N PRO A 376 1.66 13.64 22.12
CA PRO A 376 0.77 12.61 21.60
C PRO A 376 1.38 11.21 21.81
N VAL A 377 0.63 10.35 22.49
CA VAL A 377 0.98 8.94 22.73
C VAL A 377 -0.11 8.01 22.20
N PHE A 378 0.28 6.89 21.60
CA PHE A 378 -0.64 5.84 21.18
C PHE A 378 -0.58 4.69 22.17
N ARG A 379 -1.73 4.32 22.72
CA ARG A 379 -1.90 3.08 23.47
C ARG A 379 -2.22 1.96 22.49
N CYS A 380 -1.46 0.89 22.54
CA CYS A 380 -1.52 -0.19 21.56
C CYS A 380 -1.71 -1.53 22.24
N ASP A 381 -2.43 -2.43 21.58
CA ASP A 381 -2.34 -3.86 21.85
C ASP A 381 -1.23 -4.45 21.01
N TRP A 382 -0.22 -5.01 21.65
CA TRP A 382 0.92 -5.61 20.97
C TRP A 382 0.74 -7.12 20.80
N ALA A 383 1.14 -7.63 19.64
CA ALA A 383 1.30 -9.06 19.42
C ALA A 383 2.50 -9.59 20.21
N ASN A 384 2.41 -10.82 20.70
CA ASN A 384 3.53 -11.47 21.40
C ASN A 384 4.71 -11.71 20.41
N PRO A 385 5.92 -11.20 20.68
CA PRO A 385 7.03 -11.34 19.73
C PRO A 385 7.50 -12.78 19.50
N GLY A 386 7.40 -13.66 20.50
CA GLY A 386 7.89 -15.05 20.41
C GLY A 386 6.87 -16.03 19.85
N THR A 387 5.57 -15.84 20.14
CA THR A 387 4.51 -16.78 19.75
C THR A 387 3.47 -16.18 18.81
N GLY A 388 3.37 -14.86 18.76
CA GLY A 388 2.41 -14.12 17.96
C GLY A 388 3.00 -13.56 16.66
N ILE A 389 4.24 -13.88 16.31
CA ILE A 389 4.86 -13.48 15.03
C ILE A 389 5.47 -14.72 14.38
N LYS A 390 5.19 -14.95 13.10
CA LYS A 390 5.87 -15.98 12.31
C LYS A 390 6.07 -15.53 10.87
N MET A 391 7.06 -16.11 10.22
CA MET A 391 7.29 -15.93 8.80
C MET A 391 6.73 -17.12 8.03
N ASP A 392 5.93 -16.85 7.02
CA ASP A 392 5.33 -17.88 6.16
C ASP A 392 5.33 -17.41 4.71
N ASP A 393 5.94 -18.17 3.81
CA ASP A 393 6.08 -17.85 2.38
C ASP A 393 6.57 -16.42 2.06
N GLY A 394 7.47 -15.88 2.90
CA GLY A 394 8.03 -14.54 2.74
C GLY A 394 7.14 -13.40 3.26
N PHE A 395 6.04 -13.73 3.93
CA PHE A 395 5.15 -12.77 4.60
C PHE A 395 5.31 -12.84 6.11
N THR A 396 5.24 -11.67 6.76
CA THR A 396 5.13 -11.58 8.21
C THR A 396 3.68 -11.79 8.63
N LEU A 397 3.43 -12.86 9.37
CA LEU A 397 2.14 -13.17 9.99
C LEU A 397 2.17 -12.73 11.46
N VAL A 398 1.13 -12.04 11.89
CA VAL A 398 0.99 -11.48 13.23
C VAL A 398 -0.32 -11.97 13.83
N ASN A 399 -0.28 -12.52 15.03
CA ASN A 399 -1.44 -12.94 15.81
C ASN A 399 -1.75 -11.88 16.86
N LEU A 400 -2.78 -11.08 16.60
CA LEU A 400 -3.21 -9.98 17.49
C LEU A 400 -4.06 -10.46 18.68
N HIS A 401 -4.40 -11.76 18.75
CA HIS A 401 -5.18 -12.34 19.85
C HIS A 401 -4.29 -12.99 20.92
N GLN A 402 -3.03 -13.30 20.60
CA GLN A 402 -2.04 -13.84 21.53
C GLN A 402 -1.03 -12.73 21.91
N GLY A 403 -1.18 -12.14 23.10
CA GLY A 403 -0.26 -11.09 23.59
C GLY A 403 -0.85 -10.05 24.54
N LEU A 404 -2.18 -10.01 24.70
CA LEU A 404 -2.87 -8.96 25.48
C LEU A 404 -2.37 -8.81 26.92
N ARG A 405 -1.90 -9.89 27.56
CA ARG A 405 -1.37 -9.86 28.95
C ARG A 405 0.13 -9.57 29.04
N THR A 406 0.86 -9.76 27.95
CA THR A 406 2.34 -9.71 27.95
C THR A 406 2.87 -8.27 28.01
N PHE A 407 2.09 -7.29 27.54
CA PHE A 407 2.44 -5.87 27.49
C PHE A 407 1.53 -4.97 28.33
N GLU A 408 0.83 -5.52 29.34
CA GLU A 408 0.00 -4.69 30.24
C GLU A 408 0.80 -3.56 30.90
N ASN A 409 2.11 -3.76 31.11
CA ASN A 409 3.02 -2.79 31.73
C ASN A 409 3.73 -1.85 30.73
N ASP A 410 3.63 -2.09 29.42
CA ASP A 410 4.26 -1.27 28.37
C ASP A 410 3.38 -1.10 27.10
N PRO A 411 2.18 -0.47 27.22
CA PRO A 411 1.24 -0.38 26.10
C PRO A 411 1.45 0.87 25.22
N PHE A 412 2.29 1.83 25.60
CA PHE A 412 2.33 3.16 24.98
C PHE A 412 3.51 3.33 24.01
N ILE A 413 3.31 4.03 22.90
CA ILE A 413 4.40 4.59 22.07
C ILE A 413 4.23 6.09 21.92
N LEU A 414 5.33 6.79 21.63
CA LEU A 414 5.22 8.13 21.07
C LEU A 414 4.58 8.03 19.68
N ALA A 415 3.65 8.94 19.37
CA ALA A 415 3.02 8.95 18.06
C ALA A 415 4.06 9.11 16.92
N SER A 416 5.17 9.79 17.20
CA SER A 416 6.27 10.03 16.25
C SER A 416 7.09 8.76 15.92
N GLN A 417 7.10 7.77 16.82
CA GLN A 417 7.75 6.46 16.60
C GLN A 417 6.87 5.48 15.81
N ALA A 418 5.58 5.80 15.62
CA ALA A 418 4.62 4.93 14.99
C ALA A 418 4.86 4.83 13.48
N LYS A 419 5.16 3.64 12.97
CA LYS A 419 5.10 3.32 11.54
C LYS A 419 3.76 2.66 11.22
N GLN A 420 3.11 3.09 10.14
CA GLN A 420 1.80 2.56 9.76
C GLN A 420 1.91 1.19 9.07
N VAL A 421 1.15 0.20 9.57
CA VAL A 421 1.04 -1.13 8.96
C VAL A 421 -0.42 -1.55 8.83
N PHE A 422 -0.70 -2.51 7.95
CA PHE A 422 -2.05 -3.00 7.68
C PHE A 422 -2.10 -4.51 7.89
N TYR A 423 -3.20 -4.98 8.48
CA TYR A 423 -3.39 -6.39 8.83
C TYR A 423 -4.47 -7.03 7.96
N SER A 424 -4.10 -7.87 7.00
CA SER A 424 -5.05 -8.65 6.20
C SER A 424 -5.24 -10.06 6.78
N ARG A 425 -6.44 -10.64 6.71
CA ARG A 425 -6.70 -12.02 7.19
C ARG A 425 -7.47 -12.79 6.14
N GLU A 426 -7.20 -14.09 6.00
CA GLU A 426 -7.80 -14.94 4.98
C GLU A 426 -9.31 -15.16 5.21
N ASN A 427 -9.69 -15.39 6.47
CA ASN A 427 -11.07 -15.55 6.92
C ASN A 427 -11.23 -15.03 8.36
N ASP A 428 -12.48 -14.90 8.83
CA ASP A 428 -12.78 -14.39 10.17
C ASP A 428 -12.51 -15.42 11.28
N GLU A 429 -12.19 -16.66 10.91
CA GLU A 429 -11.89 -17.79 11.80
C GLU A 429 -10.38 -17.87 12.14
N SER A 430 -9.52 -17.30 11.30
CA SER A 430 -8.07 -17.29 11.52
C SER A 430 -7.65 -16.13 12.43
N ASN A 431 -6.88 -16.47 13.47
CA ASN A 431 -6.27 -15.51 14.37
C ASN A 431 -4.97 -14.89 13.82
N TRP A 432 -4.53 -15.29 12.63
CA TRP A 432 -3.28 -14.83 12.01
C TRP A 432 -3.55 -13.80 10.90
N TYR A 433 -2.83 -12.69 10.97
CA TYR A 433 -2.93 -11.56 10.06
C TYR A 433 -1.65 -11.42 9.25
N VAL A 434 -1.76 -11.32 7.93
CA VAL A 434 -0.68 -10.90 7.04
C VAL A 434 -0.43 -9.40 7.23
N LEU A 435 0.81 -9.05 7.58
CA LEU A 435 1.25 -7.67 7.71
C LEU A 435 1.63 -7.08 6.34
N LEU A 436 1.15 -5.88 6.07
CA LEU A 436 1.47 -5.09 4.88
C LEU A 436 2.01 -3.73 5.31
N LYS A 437 3.20 -3.34 4.82
CA LYS A 437 3.75 -2.00 4.99
C LYS A 437 3.31 -1.15 3.78
N ALA A 438 2.79 0.07 3.99
CA ALA A 438 2.45 0.98 2.89
C ALA A 438 3.31 2.24 2.97
N PRO A 439 3.77 2.80 1.83
CA PRO A 439 4.50 4.06 1.82
C PRO A 439 3.61 5.25 2.27
N PRO A 440 4.20 6.32 2.81
CA PRO A 440 3.47 7.54 3.19
C PRO A 440 2.71 8.12 1.99
N ARG A 441 1.47 8.58 2.20
CA ARG A 441 0.69 9.26 1.16
C ARG A 441 0.96 10.76 1.26
N GLY A 442 1.89 11.31 0.48
CA GLY A 442 2.07 12.78 0.49
C GLY A 442 3.22 13.41 -0.27
N ILE A 443 4.30 12.71 -0.64
CA ILE A 443 5.47 13.38 -1.22
C ILE A 443 5.23 13.70 -2.71
N HIS A 444 4.78 14.93 -2.99
CA HIS A 444 4.89 15.57 -4.30
C HIS A 444 6.25 16.25 -4.39
N ASN A 445 7.26 15.48 -4.81
CA ASN A 445 8.53 15.86 -5.44
C ASN A 445 9.53 14.75 -5.15
N MET A 446 9.82 13.92 -6.14
CA MET A 446 10.85 12.87 -6.09
C MET A 446 11.61 12.86 -7.43
N ASP A 447 11.92 14.05 -7.94
CA ASP A 447 13.21 14.23 -8.58
C ASP A 447 14.15 14.57 -7.43
N LEU A 448 15.13 13.71 -7.15
CA LEU A 448 16.05 13.73 -6.00
C LEU A 448 15.45 13.13 -4.72
N LEU A 449 15.75 11.86 -4.44
CA LEU A 449 16.20 11.33 -3.14
C LEU A 449 16.52 9.82 -3.29
N GLU A 450 17.60 9.42 -2.63
CA GLU A 450 18.42 8.22 -2.83
C GLU A 450 17.69 6.88 -2.64
N GLU A 451 18.13 5.87 -3.41
CA GLU A 451 17.69 4.47 -3.38
C GLU A 451 17.98 3.72 -2.05
N ASP A 452 18.57 4.37 -1.04
CA ASP A 452 19.12 3.70 0.14
C ASP A 452 18.11 3.44 1.28
N ALA A 453 16.87 3.91 1.18
CA ALA A 453 15.84 3.67 2.20
C ALA A 453 15.11 2.30 2.08
N TYR A 454 15.44 1.49 1.08
CA TYR A 454 14.79 0.19 0.83
C TYR A 454 15.69 -1.02 1.12
N THR A 455 16.57 -0.92 2.13
CA THR A 455 17.22 -2.11 2.68
C THR A 455 16.17 -2.98 3.38
N SER A 456 15.84 -4.09 2.73
CA SER A 456 15.12 -5.22 3.31
C SER A 456 15.86 -5.73 4.55
N SER A 457 15.52 -5.25 5.74
CA SER A 457 15.77 -6.01 6.96
C SER A 457 14.82 -7.20 6.96
N LYS A 458 15.36 -8.39 6.62
CA LYS A 458 14.63 -9.64 6.79
C LYS A 458 14.34 -9.80 8.29
N PRO A 459 13.08 -9.95 8.72
CA PRO A 459 12.81 -10.35 10.10
C PRO A 459 13.43 -11.75 10.31
N LEU A 460 14.23 -11.89 11.37
CA LEU A 460 14.84 -13.17 11.74
C LEU A 460 13.77 -14.17 12.21
N ASP A 461 13.99 -15.44 11.88
CA ASP A 461 13.17 -16.56 12.33
C ASP A 461 13.42 -16.83 13.82
N VAL A 462 12.50 -16.37 14.66
CA VAL A 462 12.57 -16.45 16.13
C VAL A 462 12.43 -17.89 16.65
N SER A 463 11.95 -18.82 15.80
CA SER A 463 11.75 -20.23 16.18
C SER A 463 13.05 -21.01 16.42
N ARG A 464 14.20 -20.45 16.02
CA ARG A 464 15.54 -21.02 16.19
C ARG A 464 16.37 -20.38 17.31
N LEU A 465 15.79 -19.44 18.05
CA LEU A 465 16.48 -18.77 19.14
C LEU A 465 16.17 -19.48 20.46
N GLU A 466 17.19 -20.02 21.13
CA GLU A 466 17.12 -20.36 22.55
C GLU A 466 17.05 -19.05 23.34
N ILE A 467 15.85 -18.48 23.43
CA ILE A 467 15.60 -17.42 24.39
C ILE A 467 15.61 -18.13 25.75
N ASN A 468 16.62 -17.87 26.57
CA ASN A 468 16.66 -18.34 27.95
C ASN A 468 15.64 -17.50 28.74
N ILE A 469 14.35 -17.81 28.56
CA ILE A 469 13.22 -17.15 29.20
C ILE A 469 13.13 -17.71 30.62
N THR A 470 13.92 -17.17 31.53
CA THR A 470 13.58 -17.28 32.95
C THR A 470 12.29 -16.47 33.18
N GLU A 471 11.25 -17.12 33.69
CA GLU A 471 9.86 -16.63 33.86
C GLU A 471 9.69 -15.43 34.83
N LYS A 472 10.64 -14.50 34.93
CA LYS A 472 10.62 -13.46 35.98
C LYS A 472 10.91 -12.03 35.58
N GLU A 473 11.12 -11.69 34.31
CA GLU A 473 11.22 -10.28 33.91
C GLU A 473 10.11 -9.85 32.96
N PRO A 474 9.36 -8.76 33.27
CA PRO A 474 8.31 -8.24 32.40
C PRO A 474 8.94 -7.73 31.10
N TYR A 475 8.34 -8.10 29.96
CA TYR A 475 8.75 -7.66 28.63
C TYR A 475 8.69 -6.12 28.52
N SER A 476 9.82 -5.43 28.75
CA SER A 476 10.00 -4.02 28.42
C SER A 476 10.67 -3.89 27.05
N ARG A 477 10.18 -2.99 26.20
CA ARG A 477 10.91 -2.65 24.96
C ARG A 477 12.15 -1.85 25.35
N ASN A 478 13.33 -2.42 25.13
CA ASN A 478 14.58 -1.70 25.33
C ASN A 478 14.87 -0.85 24.08
N GLU A 479 15.02 0.45 24.30
CA GLU A 479 15.61 1.49 23.45
C GLU A 479 15.11 1.60 21.99
N CYS A 480 14.39 2.69 21.71
CA CYS A 480 14.17 3.26 20.38
C CYS A 480 14.92 4.60 20.31
N GLU A 481 15.48 4.98 19.15
CA GLU A 481 16.11 6.30 18.96
C GLU A 481 15.18 7.43 19.46
N GLY A 482 15.67 8.28 20.36
CA GLY A 482 14.93 9.40 20.92
C GLY A 482 14.59 10.43 19.83
N ILE A 483 13.51 11.21 20.04
CA ILE A 483 13.11 12.28 19.11
C ILE A 483 13.19 13.66 19.77
N ASP A 484 13.74 14.65 19.04
CA ASP A 484 13.73 16.06 19.44
C ASP A 484 12.31 16.60 19.36
N VAL A 485 11.79 17.10 20.48
CA VAL A 485 10.51 17.85 20.50
C VAL A 485 10.90 19.33 20.59
N ILE A 486 10.36 20.17 19.71
CA ILE A 486 10.81 21.57 19.53
C ILE A 486 9.95 22.50 20.40
N ASP A 487 10.58 23.45 21.08
CA ASP A 487 9.86 24.49 21.85
C ASP A 487 9.08 25.41 20.89
N ILE A 488 7.78 25.57 21.15
CA ILE A 488 6.97 26.61 20.49
C ILE A 488 7.06 27.88 21.36
N PRO A 489 7.43 29.04 20.79
CA PRO A 489 7.56 30.30 21.53
C PRO A 489 6.26 30.82 22.16
#